data_AF-A0A1E4IHM0-F1
#
_entry.id   AF-A0A1E4IHM0-F1
#
_cell.length_a   1.000
_cell.length_b   1.000
_cell.length_c   1.000
_cell.angle_alpha   90.00
_cell.angle_beta   90.00
_cell.angle_gamma   90.00
#
_symmetry.space_group_name_H-M   'P 1'
#
loop_
_entity.id
_entity.type
_entity.pdbx_description
1 polymer ?
#
loop_
_entity_poly.entity_id
_entity_poly.type
_entity_poly.pdbx_seq_one_letter_code
_entity_poly.pdbx_strand_id
1 'polypeptide(L)'
;MTKKHHATDLQMIPVDQIAVLNPRDRNGRVFEEIVGNIKSIGLKKPVTVTPRDGLEDGKRFLLICGEGRLNAFRSLGEKEIPALVVAVTDEDAFIMSLTENIARRKYSALELLVSIKDLSTQGYDKRVIAQKTGLSLDYIKGILLLFEKGEERLLAAVESGRVPLNVAITIAGASDEEAVQAALQDAYESGQLRGGQLMQTRRVLQRRNTLGKTLKHRPARKGADVTTTSLVRNYQNEVERQKLTIRKAEFTQQRLLFVVEALRQLLADEHFSNLLRAEGLDTLPKQLAERVWAGGHAA
;
A
#
# COMPACT_ATOMS: atom_id res chain seq x y z
N MET A 1 -21.49 -9.65 -28.18
CA MET A 1 -22.24 -10.75 -27.53
C MET A 1 -23.32 -10.16 -26.65
N THR A 2 -24.57 -10.40 -27.02
CA THR A 2 -25.79 -9.90 -26.38
C THR A 2 -25.89 -10.42 -24.94
N LYS A 3 -25.75 -9.51 -23.95
CA LYS A 3 -25.97 -9.84 -22.53
C LYS A 3 -27.44 -10.23 -22.36
N LYS A 4 -27.72 -11.49 -22.04
CA LYS A 4 -29.01 -11.90 -21.49
C LYS A 4 -29.16 -11.13 -20.17
N HIS A 5 -30.10 -10.19 -20.11
CA HIS A 5 -30.50 -9.58 -18.86
C HIS A 5 -31.18 -10.65 -18.01
N HIS A 6 -30.48 -11.18 -17.01
CA HIS A 6 -31.11 -12.06 -16.03
C HIS A 6 -32.21 -11.27 -15.32
N ALA A 7 -33.42 -11.83 -15.26
CA ALA A 7 -34.54 -11.24 -14.53
C ALA A 7 -34.06 -10.92 -13.11
N THR A 8 -34.18 -9.65 -12.76
CA THR A 8 -33.60 -9.07 -11.55
C THR A 8 -34.77 -8.78 -10.63
N ASP A 9 -35.08 -9.71 -9.71
CA ASP A 9 -36.20 -9.55 -8.77
C ASP A 9 -35.71 -9.03 -7.43
N LEU A 10 -36.35 -7.98 -6.92
CA LEU A 10 -36.12 -7.43 -5.59
C LEU A 10 -37.07 -8.13 -4.60
N GLN A 11 -36.52 -8.80 -3.60
CA GLN A 11 -37.28 -9.56 -2.60
C GLN A 11 -36.74 -9.30 -1.19
N MET A 12 -37.62 -9.38 -0.18
CA MET A 12 -37.21 -9.42 1.22
C MET A 12 -36.83 -10.86 1.55
N ILE A 13 -35.58 -11.06 1.99
CA ILE A 13 -35.05 -12.40 2.28
C ILE A 13 -34.65 -12.47 3.75
N PRO A 14 -35.07 -13.52 4.49
CA PRO A 14 -34.60 -13.74 5.85
C PRO A 14 -33.08 -13.82 5.91
N VAL A 15 -32.45 -13.04 6.78
CA VAL A 15 -30.98 -12.94 6.86
C VAL A 15 -30.31 -14.28 7.17
N ASP A 16 -31.05 -15.20 7.81
CA ASP A 16 -30.60 -16.54 8.18
C ASP A 16 -30.58 -17.51 6.98
N GLN A 17 -31.32 -17.20 5.90
CA GLN A 17 -31.33 -18.02 4.69
C GLN A 17 -30.20 -17.69 3.72
N ILE A 18 -29.36 -16.70 4.04
CA ILE A 18 -28.26 -16.21 3.20
C ILE A 18 -26.92 -16.76 3.69
N ALA A 19 -26.30 -17.61 2.88
CA ALA A 19 -24.96 -18.13 3.07
C ALA A 19 -23.89 -17.15 2.56
N VAL A 20 -22.77 -17.05 3.28
CA VAL A 20 -21.59 -16.29 2.85
C VAL A 20 -20.47 -17.30 2.61
N LEU A 21 -20.04 -17.47 1.36
CA LEU A 21 -19.05 -18.49 1.00
C LEU A 21 -17.65 -18.18 1.57
N ASN A 22 -17.28 -16.91 1.55
CA ASN A 22 -15.95 -16.46 1.93
C ASN A 22 -16.05 -15.20 2.79
N PRO A 23 -16.30 -15.35 4.10
CA PRO A 23 -16.46 -14.22 5.00
C PRO A 23 -15.18 -13.42 5.06
N ARG A 24 -15.28 -12.10 4.94
CA ARG A 24 -14.11 -11.22 4.91
C ARG A 24 -13.94 -10.54 6.24
N ASP A 25 -12.72 -10.61 6.75
CA ASP A 25 -12.33 -9.93 7.98
C ASP A 25 -12.24 -8.42 7.72
N ARG A 26 -13.23 -7.67 8.22
CA ARG A 26 -13.27 -6.21 8.09
C ARG A 26 -12.76 -5.58 9.36
N ASN A 27 -12.01 -4.49 9.22
CA ASN A 27 -11.61 -3.66 10.36
C ASN A 27 -12.85 -3.18 11.13
N GLY A 28 -12.89 -3.44 12.45
CA GLY A 28 -14.05 -3.17 13.31
C GLY A 28 -14.57 -1.74 13.22
N ARG A 29 -13.68 -0.73 13.10
CA ARG A 29 -14.09 0.68 12.94
C ARG A 29 -14.94 0.92 11.68
N VAL A 30 -14.56 0.31 10.55
CA VAL A 30 -15.29 0.45 9.29
C VAL A 30 -16.65 -0.25 9.37
N PHE A 31 -16.72 -1.35 10.12
CA PHE A 31 -17.99 -2.04 10.37
C PHE A 31 -18.93 -1.19 11.24
N GLU A 32 -18.44 -0.59 12.32
CA GLU A 32 -19.23 0.33 13.16
C GLU A 32 -19.80 1.51 12.37
N GLU A 33 -19.00 2.11 11.47
CA GLU A 33 -19.49 3.16 10.55
C GLU A 33 -20.62 2.67 9.64
N ILE A 34 -20.53 1.44 9.12
CA ILE A 34 -21.58 0.85 8.28
C ILE A 34 -22.86 0.65 9.10
N VAL A 35 -22.75 0.08 10.30
CA VAL A 35 -23.89 -0.13 11.21
C VAL A 35 -24.54 1.20 11.57
N GLY A 36 -23.76 2.21 11.96
CA GLY A 36 -24.26 3.54 12.30
C GLY A 36 -24.98 4.22 11.13
N ASN A 37 -24.44 4.11 9.92
CA ASN A 37 -25.07 4.64 8.72
C ASN A 37 -26.38 3.93 8.36
N ILE A 38 -26.42 2.60 8.47
CA ILE A 38 -27.64 1.83 8.20
C ILE A 38 -28.72 2.16 9.25
N LYS A 39 -28.34 2.30 10.52
CA LYS A 39 -29.28 2.67 11.59
C LYS A 39 -29.87 4.06 11.41
N SER A 40 -29.09 5.03 10.91
CA SER A 40 -29.52 6.42 10.77
C SER A 40 -30.24 6.72 9.44
N ILE A 41 -29.76 6.14 8.33
CA ILE A 41 -30.23 6.48 6.98
C ILE A 41 -31.00 5.32 6.33
N GLY A 42 -30.83 4.09 6.81
CA GLY A 42 -31.38 2.88 6.20
C GLY A 42 -30.53 2.31 5.07
N LEU A 43 -31.01 1.22 4.49
CA LEU A 43 -30.31 0.50 3.42
C LEU A 43 -30.51 1.17 2.05
N LYS A 44 -29.51 1.91 1.57
CA LYS A 44 -29.58 2.60 0.27
C LYS A 44 -29.58 1.68 -0.97
N LYS A 45 -28.95 0.51 -0.87
CA LYS A 45 -28.87 -0.47 -1.96
C LYS A 45 -29.12 -1.88 -1.41
N PRO A 46 -29.93 -2.71 -2.09
CA PRO A 46 -30.16 -4.10 -1.68
C PRO A 46 -28.88 -4.93 -1.82
N VAL A 47 -28.77 -6.01 -1.04
CA VAL A 47 -27.72 -7.02 -1.23
C VAL A 47 -27.99 -7.82 -2.51
N THR A 48 -27.00 -8.49 -3.07
CA THR A 48 -27.19 -9.33 -4.27
C THR A 48 -26.94 -10.78 -3.90
N VAL A 49 -27.88 -11.65 -4.24
CA VAL A 49 -27.83 -13.08 -3.93
C VAL A 49 -28.15 -13.92 -5.16
N THR A 50 -27.68 -15.16 -5.17
CA THR A 50 -28.10 -16.19 -6.15
C THR A 50 -28.79 -17.33 -5.43
N PRO A 51 -29.91 -17.88 -5.96
CA PRO A 51 -30.52 -19.10 -5.43
C PRO A 51 -29.57 -20.29 -5.55
N ARG A 52 -29.47 -21.09 -4.49
CA ARG A 52 -28.68 -22.33 -4.46
C ARG A 52 -29.40 -23.40 -3.68
N ASP A 53 -29.55 -24.55 -4.31
CA ASP A 53 -30.06 -25.76 -3.67
C ASP A 53 -28.92 -26.47 -2.90
N GLY A 54 -29.24 -27.06 -1.75
CA GLY A 54 -28.29 -27.91 -1.00
C GLY A 54 -27.23 -27.16 -0.17
N LEU A 55 -27.41 -25.87 0.15
CA LEU A 55 -26.55 -25.21 1.12
C LEU A 55 -26.79 -25.77 2.54
N GLU A 56 -25.72 -25.84 3.33
CA GLU A 56 -25.79 -26.25 4.75
C GLU A 56 -26.69 -25.31 5.58
N ASP A 57 -27.27 -25.85 6.66
CA ASP A 57 -28.19 -25.17 7.59
C ASP A 57 -29.52 -24.68 6.98
N GLY A 58 -29.99 -25.28 5.88
CA GLY A 58 -31.26 -24.88 5.26
C GLY A 58 -31.23 -23.51 4.59
N LYS A 59 -30.01 -22.99 4.32
CA LYS A 59 -29.82 -21.76 3.54
C LYS A 59 -30.26 -22.00 2.09
N ARG A 60 -30.83 -20.98 1.45
CA ARG A 60 -31.38 -21.08 0.08
C ARG A 60 -30.75 -20.08 -0.89
N PHE A 61 -29.98 -19.14 -0.35
CA PHE A 61 -29.38 -18.07 -1.10
C PHE A 61 -27.89 -17.96 -0.78
N LEU A 62 -27.08 -17.80 -1.81
CA LEU A 62 -25.67 -17.49 -1.68
C LEU A 62 -25.46 -15.99 -1.91
N LEU A 63 -24.76 -15.34 -0.98
CA LEU A 63 -24.42 -13.92 -1.10
C LEU A 63 -23.37 -13.69 -2.19
N ILE A 64 -23.69 -12.85 -3.15
CA ILE A 64 -22.76 -12.37 -4.19
C ILE A 64 -22.07 -11.08 -3.72
N CYS A 65 -22.89 -10.08 -3.34
CA CYS A 65 -22.42 -8.74 -2.99
C CYS A 65 -23.17 -8.16 -1.77
N GLY A 66 -22.46 -7.42 -0.92
CA GLY A 66 -23.06 -6.67 0.19
C GLY A 66 -22.90 -7.28 1.58
N GLU A 67 -21.86 -8.07 1.81
CA GLU A 67 -21.60 -8.75 3.10
C GLU A 67 -21.63 -7.83 4.31
N GLY A 68 -21.02 -6.64 4.23
CA GLY A 68 -21.08 -5.67 5.34
C GLY A 68 -22.47 -5.17 5.66
N ARG A 69 -23.37 -5.10 4.66
CA ARG A 69 -24.78 -4.72 4.86
C ARG A 69 -25.54 -5.88 5.50
N LEU A 70 -25.30 -7.12 5.06
CA LEU A 70 -25.87 -8.31 5.67
C LEU A 70 -25.45 -8.45 7.15
N ASN A 71 -24.15 -8.30 7.43
CA ASN A 71 -23.62 -8.39 8.80
C ASN A 71 -24.14 -7.25 9.68
N ALA A 72 -24.32 -6.05 9.13
CA ALA A 72 -24.92 -4.94 9.87
C ALA A 72 -26.38 -5.20 10.22
N PHE A 73 -27.19 -5.74 9.29
CA PHE A 73 -28.57 -6.16 9.58
C PHE A 73 -28.62 -7.22 10.68
N ARG A 74 -27.75 -8.24 10.61
CA ARG A 74 -27.59 -9.24 11.68
C ARG A 74 -27.23 -8.59 13.02
N SER A 75 -26.28 -7.66 13.03
CA SER A 75 -25.86 -6.94 14.25
C SER A 75 -26.94 -6.01 14.81
N LEU A 76 -27.85 -5.52 13.97
CA LEU A 76 -28.98 -4.69 14.38
C LEU A 76 -30.19 -5.52 14.83
N GLY A 77 -30.17 -6.84 14.64
CA GLY A 77 -31.27 -7.75 14.99
C GLY A 77 -32.41 -7.78 13.95
N GLU A 78 -32.16 -7.30 12.73
CA GLU A 78 -33.14 -7.32 11.65
C GLU A 78 -33.33 -8.73 11.09
N LYS A 79 -34.58 -9.14 10.90
CA LYS A 79 -34.92 -10.50 10.45
C LYS A 79 -34.81 -10.68 8.94
N GLU A 80 -35.07 -9.62 8.18
CA GLU A 80 -35.12 -9.66 6.72
C GLU A 80 -34.30 -8.51 6.12
N ILE A 81 -33.70 -8.76 4.96
CA ILE A 81 -32.92 -7.76 4.22
C ILE A 81 -33.41 -7.68 2.77
N PRO A 82 -33.54 -6.46 2.20
CA PRO A 82 -33.81 -6.28 0.78
C PRO A 82 -32.67 -6.88 -0.06
N ALA A 83 -33.01 -7.84 -0.91
CA ALA A 83 -32.07 -8.59 -1.71
C ALA A 83 -32.50 -8.64 -3.18
N LEU A 84 -31.52 -8.50 -4.06
CA LEU A 84 -31.62 -8.67 -5.49
C LEU A 84 -31.30 -10.12 -5.83
N VAL A 85 -32.29 -10.87 -6.31
CA VAL A 85 -32.14 -12.27 -6.66
C VAL A 85 -31.74 -12.37 -8.12
N VAL A 86 -30.56 -12.93 -8.38
CA VAL A 86 -30.02 -13.12 -9.72
C VAL A 86 -29.58 -14.56 -9.89
N ALA A 87 -30.20 -15.29 -10.82
CA ALA A 87 -29.83 -16.67 -11.12
C ALA A 87 -28.59 -16.73 -12.01
N VAL A 88 -27.43 -17.02 -11.40
CA VAL A 88 -26.13 -17.13 -12.06
C VAL A 88 -25.38 -18.40 -11.63
N THR A 89 -24.41 -18.82 -12.45
CA THR A 89 -23.49 -19.93 -12.13
C THR A 89 -22.55 -19.54 -10.98
N ASP A 90 -21.87 -20.50 -10.35
CA ASP A 90 -20.93 -20.21 -9.24
C ASP A 90 -19.75 -19.37 -9.72
N GLU A 91 -19.28 -19.65 -10.93
CA GLU A 91 -18.25 -18.87 -11.60
C GLU A 91 -18.68 -17.42 -11.81
N ASP A 92 -19.88 -17.20 -12.37
CA ASP A 92 -20.40 -15.86 -12.62
C ASP A 92 -20.68 -15.11 -11.32
N ALA A 93 -21.20 -15.78 -10.29
CA ALA A 93 -21.37 -15.22 -8.96
C ALA A 93 -20.04 -14.74 -8.37
N PHE A 94 -18.98 -15.55 -8.48
CA PHE A 94 -17.65 -15.16 -8.04
C PHE A 94 -17.13 -13.93 -8.79
N ILE A 95 -17.27 -13.91 -10.11
CA ILE A 95 -16.84 -12.79 -10.95
C ILE A 95 -17.63 -11.52 -10.63
N MET A 96 -18.95 -11.62 -10.45
CA MET A 96 -19.79 -10.50 -10.05
C MET A 96 -19.36 -9.93 -8.70
N SER A 97 -19.06 -10.80 -7.73
CA SER A 97 -18.50 -10.39 -6.45
C SER A 97 -17.20 -9.64 -6.64
N LEU A 98 -16.25 -10.19 -7.41
CA LEU A 98 -14.97 -9.54 -7.70
C LEU A 98 -15.15 -8.18 -8.39
N THR A 99 -16.03 -8.11 -9.39
CA THR A 99 -16.27 -6.89 -10.17
C THR A 99 -16.88 -5.78 -9.33
N GLU A 100 -17.87 -6.09 -8.48
CA GLU A 100 -18.45 -5.10 -7.55
C GLU A 100 -17.43 -4.58 -6.55
N ASN A 101 -16.55 -5.47 -6.08
CA ASN A 101 -15.46 -5.06 -5.21
C ASN A 101 -14.51 -4.11 -6.00
N ILE A 102 -14.01 -4.50 -7.17
CA ILE A 102 -13.13 -3.66 -8.02
C ILE A 102 -13.74 -2.28 -8.30
N ALA A 103 -15.05 -2.19 -8.48
CA ALA A 103 -15.77 -0.93 -8.73
C ALA A 103 -15.80 0.03 -7.51
N ARG A 104 -15.38 -0.39 -6.32
CA ARG A 104 -15.34 0.48 -5.12
C ARG A 104 -14.13 1.42 -5.18
N ARG A 105 -14.39 2.74 -5.09
CA ARG A 105 -13.38 3.82 -5.05
C ARG A 105 -12.37 3.77 -3.88
N LYS A 106 -12.56 2.88 -2.89
CA LYS A 106 -11.66 2.69 -1.74
C LYS A 106 -11.31 1.20 -1.59
N TYR A 107 -10.60 0.65 -2.57
CA TYR A 107 -10.05 -0.70 -2.46
C TYR A 107 -8.85 -0.72 -1.52
N SER A 108 -8.72 -1.76 -0.68
CA SER A 108 -7.38 -2.17 -0.28
C SER A 108 -6.84 -2.92 -1.49
N ALA A 109 -5.98 -2.29 -2.30
CA ALA A 109 -5.59 -2.84 -3.59
C ALA A 109 -4.81 -4.17 -3.47
N LEU A 110 -4.47 -4.61 -2.25
CA LEU A 110 -4.01 -5.97 -1.93
C LEU A 110 -5.09 -7.04 -2.18
N GLU A 111 -6.37 -6.78 -1.90
CA GLU A 111 -7.45 -7.75 -2.13
C GLU A 111 -7.60 -8.10 -3.62
N LEU A 112 -7.30 -7.13 -4.50
CA LEU A 112 -7.37 -7.32 -5.95
C LEU A 112 -6.26 -8.25 -6.40
N LEU A 113 -5.05 -8.05 -5.88
CA LEU A 113 -3.91 -8.90 -6.17
C LEU A 113 -4.18 -10.34 -5.73
N VAL A 114 -4.74 -10.53 -4.53
CA VAL A 114 -5.14 -11.86 -4.03
C VAL A 114 -6.20 -12.49 -4.93
N SER A 115 -7.21 -11.72 -5.34
CA SER A 115 -8.26 -12.21 -6.25
C SER A 115 -7.72 -12.66 -7.61
N ILE A 116 -6.71 -11.96 -8.16
CA ILE A 116 -6.03 -12.35 -9.40
C ILE A 116 -5.31 -13.70 -9.21
N LYS A 117 -4.65 -13.89 -8.06
CA LYS A 117 -4.00 -15.16 -7.70
C LYS A 117 -5.03 -16.29 -7.57
N ASP A 118 -6.14 -16.03 -6.91
CA ASP A 118 -7.20 -17.04 -6.68
C ASP A 118 -7.81 -17.50 -8.01
N LEU A 119 -8.13 -16.56 -8.91
CA LEU A 119 -8.58 -16.87 -10.27
C LEU A 119 -7.55 -17.73 -11.03
N SER A 120 -6.26 -17.38 -10.95
CA SER A 120 -5.23 -18.19 -11.58
C SER A 120 -5.10 -19.59 -10.97
N THR A 121 -5.32 -19.72 -9.65
CA THR A 121 -5.26 -21.01 -8.93
C THR A 121 -6.45 -21.90 -9.28
N GLN A 122 -7.60 -21.31 -9.60
CA GLN A 122 -8.79 -22.00 -10.11
C GLN A 122 -8.66 -22.45 -11.58
N GLY A 123 -7.53 -22.16 -12.25
CA GLY A 123 -7.26 -22.60 -13.61
C GLY A 123 -7.71 -21.65 -14.71
N TYR A 124 -8.14 -20.43 -14.39
CA TYR A 124 -8.46 -19.43 -15.42
C TYR A 124 -7.22 -18.99 -16.19
N ASP A 125 -7.35 -18.90 -17.53
CA ASP A 125 -6.28 -18.35 -18.37
C ASP A 125 -6.06 -16.86 -18.09
N LYS A 126 -4.80 -16.41 -18.18
CA LYS A 126 -4.38 -15.03 -17.89
C LYS A 126 -5.13 -14.01 -18.78
N ARG A 127 -5.47 -14.37 -20.02
CA ARG A 127 -6.26 -13.51 -20.93
C ARG A 127 -7.71 -13.36 -20.46
N VAL A 128 -8.29 -14.44 -19.96
CA VAL A 128 -9.65 -14.45 -19.42
C VAL A 128 -9.72 -13.59 -18.15
N ILE A 129 -8.71 -13.69 -17.28
CA ILE A 129 -8.60 -12.84 -16.09
C ILE A 129 -8.48 -11.36 -16.49
N ALA A 130 -7.68 -11.04 -17.51
CA ALA A 130 -7.53 -9.67 -18.02
C ALA A 130 -8.86 -9.09 -18.52
N GLN A 131 -9.58 -9.86 -19.33
CA GLN A 131 -10.88 -9.45 -19.85
C GLN A 131 -11.92 -9.26 -18.73
N LYS A 132 -11.96 -10.15 -17.74
CA LYS A 132 -12.93 -10.11 -16.65
C LYS A 132 -12.62 -9.00 -15.63
N THR A 133 -11.35 -8.68 -15.40
CA THR A 133 -10.92 -7.65 -14.42
C THR A 133 -10.74 -6.26 -15.04
N GLY A 134 -10.64 -6.15 -16.36
CA GLY A 134 -10.35 -4.90 -17.06
C GLY A 134 -8.89 -4.43 -16.93
N LEU A 135 -8.00 -5.28 -16.42
CA LEU A 135 -6.57 -5.00 -16.26
C LEU A 135 -5.79 -5.47 -17.49
N SER A 136 -4.60 -4.89 -17.71
CA SER A 136 -3.74 -5.34 -18.80
C SER A 136 -3.19 -6.75 -18.54
N LEU A 137 -2.99 -7.51 -19.61
CA LEU A 137 -2.44 -8.86 -19.53
C LEU A 137 -1.05 -8.86 -18.88
N ASP A 138 -0.22 -7.87 -19.19
CA ASP A 138 1.13 -7.75 -18.65
C ASP A 138 1.12 -7.41 -17.15
N TYR A 139 0.14 -6.62 -16.71
CA TYR A 139 -0.07 -6.36 -15.28
C TYR A 139 -0.37 -7.66 -14.53
N ILE A 140 -1.31 -8.47 -15.05
CA ILE A 140 -1.67 -9.76 -14.43
C ILE A 140 -0.48 -10.72 -14.39
N LYS A 141 0.27 -10.86 -15.50
CA LYS A 141 1.48 -11.69 -15.53
C LYS A 141 2.49 -11.24 -14.48
N GLY A 142 2.72 -9.94 -14.36
CA GLY A 142 3.66 -9.36 -13.40
C GLY A 142 3.26 -9.64 -11.95
N ILE A 143 1.99 -9.44 -11.62
CA ILE A 143 1.45 -9.73 -10.29
C ILE A 143 1.58 -11.22 -9.94
N LEU A 144 1.21 -12.12 -10.87
CA LEU A 144 1.32 -13.56 -10.65
C LEU A 144 2.77 -13.99 -10.44
N LEU A 145 3.71 -13.44 -11.22
CA LEU A 145 5.15 -13.71 -11.04
C LEU A 145 5.65 -13.28 -9.66
N LEU A 146 5.21 -12.11 -9.16
CA LEU A 146 5.57 -11.65 -7.82
C LEU A 146 4.98 -12.56 -6.73
N PHE A 147 3.77 -13.09 -6.92
CA PHE A 147 3.20 -14.09 -6.02
C PHE A 147 3.97 -15.41 -6.04
N GLU A 148 4.35 -15.90 -7.21
CA GLU A 148 5.17 -17.11 -7.38
C GLU A 148 6.52 -16.98 -6.68
N LYS A 149 7.12 -15.78 -6.70
CA LYS A 149 8.39 -15.46 -6.01
C LYS A 149 8.23 -15.19 -4.50
N GLY A 150 7.00 -15.20 -3.98
CA GLY A 150 6.69 -14.93 -2.58
C GLY A 150 6.88 -13.47 -2.15
N GLU A 151 6.84 -12.52 -3.09
CA GLU A 151 7.19 -11.11 -2.89
C GLU A 151 6.03 -10.25 -2.35
N GLU A 152 5.47 -10.62 -1.19
CA GLU A 152 4.32 -9.90 -0.60
C GLU A 152 4.64 -8.42 -0.28
N ARG A 153 5.86 -8.13 0.18
CA ARG A 153 6.30 -6.75 0.47
C ARG A 153 6.41 -5.89 -0.79
N LEU A 154 6.90 -6.44 -1.89
CA LEU A 154 6.93 -5.71 -3.17
C LEU A 154 5.52 -5.55 -3.73
N LEU A 155 4.67 -6.57 -3.63
CA LEU A 155 3.26 -6.48 -4.02
C LEU A 155 2.54 -5.33 -3.29
N ALA A 156 2.72 -5.20 -1.98
CA ALA A 156 2.19 -4.07 -1.21
C ALA A 156 2.79 -2.71 -1.60
N ALA A 157 4.06 -2.69 -2.03
CA ALA A 157 4.71 -1.46 -2.47
C ALA A 157 4.25 -1.03 -3.88
N VAL A 158 3.96 -1.99 -4.76
CA VAL A 158 3.35 -1.75 -6.07
C VAL A 158 1.92 -1.25 -5.92
N GLU A 159 1.17 -1.90 -5.05
CA GLU A 159 -0.20 -1.53 -4.70
C GLU A 159 -0.31 -0.07 -4.24
N SER A 160 0.57 0.34 -3.34
CA SER A 160 0.59 1.69 -2.80
C SER A 160 1.23 2.74 -3.72
N GLY A 161 1.60 2.38 -4.95
CA GLY A 161 2.22 3.27 -5.93
C GLY A 161 3.64 3.72 -5.58
N ARG A 162 4.25 3.10 -4.57
CA ARG A 162 5.60 3.42 -4.10
C ARG A 162 6.67 2.85 -5.01
N VAL A 163 6.37 1.71 -5.64
CA VAL A 163 7.28 1.00 -6.56
C VAL A 163 6.50 0.68 -7.85
N PRO A 164 6.98 1.04 -9.04
CA PRO A 164 6.36 0.61 -10.29
C PRO A 164 6.39 -0.92 -10.44
N LEU A 165 5.37 -1.51 -11.07
CA LEU A 165 5.28 -2.97 -11.24
C LEU A 165 6.51 -3.54 -11.98
N ASN A 166 6.93 -2.92 -13.08
CA ASN A 166 8.07 -3.40 -13.86
C ASN A 166 9.35 -3.43 -13.04
N VAL A 167 9.58 -2.39 -12.25
CA VAL A 167 10.72 -2.29 -11.33
C VAL A 167 10.65 -3.40 -10.28
N ALA A 168 9.48 -3.64 -9.69
CA ALA A 168 9.29 -4.72 -8.73
C ALA A 168 9.58 -6.11 -9.34
N ILE A 169 9.19 -6.34 -10.60
CA ILE A 169 9.48 -7.59 -11.32
C ILE A 169 10.99 -7.76 -11.50
N THR A 170 11.70 -6.73 -11.95
CA THR A 170 13.16 -6.78 -12.11
C THR A 170 13.86 -7.07 -10.79
N ILE A 171 13.45 -6.41 -9.70
CA ILE A 171 14.01 -6.62 -8.35
C ILE A 171 13.63 -8.01 -7.79
N ALA A 172 12.49 -8.59 -8.17
CA ALA A 172 12.13 -9.96 -7.79
C ALA A 172 12.93 -11.03 -8.55
N GLY A 173 13.39 -10.70 -9.76
CA GLY A 173 14.25 -11.54 -10.59
C GLY A 173 15.73 -11.48 -10.22
N ALA A 174 16.17 -10.44 -9.51
CA ALA A 174 17.55 -10.27 -9.06
C ALA A 174 17.96 -11.35 -8.05
N SER A 175 19.10 -12.00 -8.31
CA SER A 175 19.63 -13.13 -7.51
C SER A 175 20.34 -12.70 -6.23
N ASP A 176 20.98 -11.54 -6.25
CA ASP A 176 21.81 -11.00 -5.18
C ASP A 176 21.64 -9.49 -5.02
N GLU A 177 22.33 -8.93 -4.02
CA GLU A 177 22.23 -7.51 -3.69
C GLU A 177 22.84 -6.61 -4.78
N GLU A 178 23.87 -7.09 -5.50
CA GLU A 178 24.48 -6.38 -6.63
C GLU A 178 23.51 -6.26 -7.80
N ALA A 179 22.82 -7.35 -8.18
CA ALA A 179 21.79 -7.34 -9.20
C ALA A 179 20.59 -6.46 -8.81
N VAL A 180 20.25 -6.37 -7.52
CA VAL A 180 19.21 -5.43 -7.04
C VAL A 180 19.67 -3.97 -7.20
N GLN A 181 20.94 -3.66 -6.92
CA GLN A 181 21.46 -2.30 -7.14
C GLN A 181 21.49 -1.95 -8.63
N ALA A 182 21.93 -2.87 -9.50
CA ALA A 182 21.89 -2.69 -10.94
C ALA A 182 20.45 -2.42 -11.42
N ALA A 183 19.47 -3.22 -10.96
CA ALA A 183 18.06 -3.02 -11.28
C ALA A 183 17.52 -1.64 -10.84
N LEU A 184 17.97 -1.13 -9.68
CA LEU A 184 17.61 0.22 -9.23
C LEU A 184 18.25 1.32 -10.08
N GLN A 185 19.49 1.11 -10.50
CA GLN A 185 20.23 2.04 -11.35
C GLN A 185 19.57 2.12 -12.73
N ASP A 186 19.30 0.98 -13.37
CA ASP A 186 18.60 0.90 -14.66
C ASP A 186 17.22 1.56 -14.57
N ALA A 187 16.49 1.34 -13.48
CA ALA A 187 15.19 1.96 -13.25
C ALA A 187 15.29 3.50 -13.07
N TYR A 188 16.39 4.01 -12.53
CA TYR A 188 16.64 5.44 -12.42
C TYR A 188 17.01 6.06 -13.77
N GLU A 189 17.92 5.43 -14.51
CA GLU A 189 18.40 5.88 -15.82
C GLU A 189 17.27 5.86 -16.87
N SER A 190 16.45 4.81 -16.87
CA SER A 190 15.24 4.72 -17.72
C SER A 190 14.12 5.66 -17.29
N GLY A 191 14.27 6.38 -16.17
CA GLY A 191 13.29 7.34 -15.67
C GLY A 191 12.07 6.72 -14.98
N GLN A 192 12.04 5.41 -14.78
CA GLN A 192 10.96 4.70 -14.07
C GLN A 192 10.94 5.01 -12.57
N LEU A 193 12.09 5.33 -11.98
CA LEU A 193 12.22 5.79 -10.60
C LEU A 193 12.88 7.17 -10.56
N ARG A 194 12.25 8.14 -9.87
CA ARG A 194 12.85 9.46 -9.62
C ARG A 194 12.61 9.93 -8.19
N GLY A 195 13.57 10.69 -7.66
CA GLY A 195 13.47 11.42 -6.40
C GLY A 195 12.85 10.62 -5.24
N GLY A 196 11.63 11.00 -4.85
CA GLY A 196 10.91 10.42 -3.72
C GLY A 196 10.55 8.94 -3.90
N GLN A 197 10.21 8.48 -5.10
CA GLN A 197 9.90 7.06 -5.36
C GLN A 197 11.14 6.18 -5.18
N LEU A 198 12.31 6.61 -5.66
CA LEU A 198 13.57 5.88 -5.44
C LEU A 198 13.85 5.68 -3.94
N MET A 199 13.62 6.71 -3.12
CA MET A 199 13.79 6.63 -1.67
C MET A 199 12.77 5.70 -1.01
N GLN A 200 11.53 5.67 -1.50
CA GLN A 200 10.50 4.74 -1.02
C GLN A 200 10.83 3.29 -1.40
N THR A 201 11.25 3.05 -2.64
CA THR A 201 11.72 1.73 -3.11
C THR A 201 12.88 1.24 -2.23
N ARG A 202 13.89 2.09 -1.97
CA ARG A 202 15.01 1.73 -1.08
C ARG A 202 14.55 1.35 0.34
N ARG A 203 13.58 2.06 0.92
CA ARG A 203 13.02 1.70 2.23
C ARG A 203 12.30 0.35 2.21
N VAL A 204 11.57 0.06 1.13
CA VAL A 204 10.91 -1.24 0.94
C VAL A 204 11.95 -2.35 0.84
N LEU A 205 13.03 -2.14 0.09
CA LEU A 205 14.12 -3.11 -0.05
C LEU A 205 14.88 -3.34 1.24
N GLN A 206 15.16 -2.28 2.01
CA GLN A 206 15.78 -2.42 3.33
C GLN A 206 14.91 -3.29 4.27
N ARG A 207 13.59 -3.08 4.26
CA ARG A 207 12.65 -3.92 5.01
C ARG A 207 12.57 -5.34 4.45
N ARG A 208 12.69 -5.51 3.13
CA ARG A 208 12.74 -6.82 2.47
C ARG A 208 13.99 -7.61 2.90
N ASN A 209 15.15 -6.95 3.00
CA ASN A 209 16.39 -7.59 3.41
C ASN A 209 16.39 -7.95 4.90
N THR A 210 15.81 -7.10 5.75
CA THR A 210 15.80 -7.32 7.21
C THR A 210 14.69 -8.24 7.70
N LEU A 211 13.48 -8.14 7.12
CA LEU A 211 12.29 -8.85 7.58
C LEU A 211 11.82 -9.96 6.61
N GLY A 212 12.54 -10.17 5.50
CA GLY A 212 12.21 -11.16 4.46
C GLY A 212 11.22 -10.65 3.41
N LYS A 213 10.57 -11.54 2.67
CA LYS A 213 9.63 -11.17 1.58
C LYS A 213 8.16 -11.03 2.03
N THR A 214 7.78 -11.70 3.11
CA THR A 214 6.37 -11.84 3.56
C THR A 214 5.92 -10.73 4.51
N LEU A 215 4.70 -10.22 4.36
CA LEU A 215 4.13 -9.17 5.23
C LEU A 215 3.88 -9.69 6.66
N LYS A 216 3.51 -10.96 6.79
CA LYS A 216 3.36 -11.61 8.10
C LYS A 216 4.75 -11.79 8.73
N HIS A 217 4.95 -11.16 9.89
CA HIS A 217 6.12 -11.41 10.73
C HIS A 217 6.01 -12.84 11.29
N ARG A 218 6.60 -13.81 10.61
CA ARG A 218 7.16 -14.95 11.31
C ARG A 218 8.56 -14.49 11.72
N PRO A 219 8.89 -14.39 13.02
CA PRO A 219 10.30 -14.27 13.38
C PRO A 219 10.99 -15.43 12.68
N ALA A 220 12.00 -15.13 11.86
CA ALA A 220 12.82 -16.16 11.28
C ALA A 220 13.20 -17.11 12.43
N ARG A 221 12.95 -18.41 12.26
CA ARG A 221 13.52 -19.40 13.18
C ARG A 221 15.01 -19.07 13.25
N LYS A 222 15.47 -18.66 14.43
CA LYS A 222 16.89 -18.55 14.75
C LYS A 222 17.53 -19.88 14.35
N GLY A 223 18.38 -19.82 13.34
CA GLY A 223 18.99 -21.02 12.75
C GLY A 223 19.78 -20.74 11.47
N ALA A 224 20.10 -19.49 11.16
CA ALA A 224 21.29 -19.23 10.36
C ALA A 224 22.39 -18.94 11.38
N ASP A 225 23.34 -19.85 11.53
CA ASP A 225 24.56 -19.56 12.25
C ASP A 225 25.09 -18.22 11.76
N VAL A 226 25.32 -17.32 12.71
CA VAL A 226 25.95 -16.03 12.45
C VAL A 226 27.35 -16.35 11.96
N THR A 227 27.51 -16.49 10.64
CA THR A 227 28.80 -16.75 10.04
C THR A 227 29.70 -15.55 10.29
N THR A 228 30.98 -15.81 10.55
CA THR A 228 32.00 -14.75 10.73
C THR A 228 32.00 -13.77 9.55
N THR A 229 31.72 -14.26 8.35
CA THR A 229 31.55 -13.45 7.13
C THR A 229 30.33 -12.52 7.18
N SER A 230 29.21 -12.93 7.79
CA SER A 230 28.03 -12.08 8.00
C SER A 230 28.30 -10.95 9.02
N LEU A 231 29.05 -11.25 10.08
CA LEU A 231 29.48 -10.24 11.07
C LEU A 231 30.43 -9.20 10.45
N VAL A 232 31.43 -9.66 9.70
CA VAL A 232 32.38 -8.78 9.02
C VAL A 232 31.65 -7.87 8.03
N ARG A 233 30.70 -8.40 7.26
CA ARG A 233 29.90 -7.60 6.32
C ARG A 233 29.03 -6.56 7.04
N ASN A 234 28.35 -6.94 8.13
CA ASN A 234 27.56 -5.99 8.93
C ASN A 234 28.44 -4.88 9.51
N TYR A 235 29.61 -5.23 10.02
CA TYR A 235 30.57 -4.26 10.53
C TYR A 235 31.06 -3.31 9.43
N GLN A 236 31.42 -3.83 8.25
CA GLN A 236 31.82 -3.00 7.11
C GLN A 236 30.72 -2.03 6.68
N ASN A 237 29.47 -2.49 6.61
CA ASN A 237 28.32 -1.66 6.27
C ASN A 237 28.08 -0.56 7.32
N GLU A 238 28.25 -0.87 8.61
CA GLU A 238 28.11 0.09 9.69
C GLU A 238 29.24 1.13 9.68
N VAL A 239 30.47 0.70 9.40
CA VAL A 239 31.63 1.59 9.20
C VAL A 239 31.41 2.55 8.04
N GLU A 240 30.95 2.07 6.88
CA GLU A 240 30.66 2.95 5.72
C GLU A 240 29.53 3.94 6.04
N ARG A 241 28.50 3.51 6.76
CA ARG A 241 27.43 4.41 7.23
C ARG A 241 27.96 5.50 8.17
N GLN A 242 28.86 5.16 9.09
CA GLN A 242 29.50 6.12 9.99
C GLN A 242 30.38 7.09 9.21
N LYS A 243 31.22 6.62 8.28
CA LYS A 243 32.06 7.48 7.42
C LYS A 243 31.22 8.48 6.62
N LEU A 244 30.11 8.05 6.03
CA LEU A 244 29.19 8.94 5.32
C LEU A 244 28.57 9.99 6.23
N THR A 245 28.29 9.65 7.49
CA THR A 245 27.76 10.58 8.49
C THR A 245 28.80 11.62 8.87
N ILE A 246 30.06 11.20 9.06
CA ILE A 246 31.19 12.10 9.35
C ILE A 246 31.41 13.07 8.19
N ARG A 247 31.50 12.59 6.95
CA ARG A 247 31.65 13.46 5.76
C ARG A 247 30.53 14.49 5.62
N LYS A 248 29.28 14.09 5.89
CA LYS A 248 28.14 15.03 5.88
C LYS A 248 28.24 16.07 6.98
N ALA A 249 28.66 15.68 8.19
CA ALA A 249 28.87 16.60 9.29
C ALA A 249 29.99 17.60 8.97
N GLU A 250 31.13 17.13 8.46
CA GLU A 250 32.25 17.98 8.02
C GLU A 250 31.82 18.99 6.96
N PHE A 251 31.12 18.54 5.91
CA PHE A 251 30.62 19.43 4.87
C PHE A 251 29.63 20.48 5.40
N THR A 252 28.75 20.06 6.30
CA THR A 252 27.78 20.97 6.95
C THR A 252 28.50 21.99 7.82
N GLN A 253 29.52 21.57 8.57
CA GLN A 253 30.33 22.44 9.41
C GLN A 253 31.12 23.46 8.57
N GLN A 254 31.76 23.03 7.47
CA GLN A 254 32.47 23.93 6.56
C GLN A 254 31.53 24.99 5.96
N ARG A 255 30.34 24.58 5.49
CA ARG A 255 29.33 25.52 4.99
C ARG A 255 28.85 26.48 6.07
N LEU A 256 28.62 25.98 7.28
CA LEU A 256 28.16 26.80 8.38
C LEU A 256 29.22 27.85 8.77
N LEU A 257 30.50 27.47 8.82
CA LEU A 257 31.59 28.41 9.05
C LEU A 257 31.65 29.49 7.97
N PHE A 258 31.54 29.10 6.70
CA PHE A 258 31.49 30.06 5.60
C PHE A 258 30.32 31.04 5.73
N VAL A 259 29.11 30.55 6.01
CA VAL A 259 27.92 31.38 6.18
C VAL A 259 28.07 32.31 7.39
N VAL A 260 28.58 31.81 8.52
CA VAL A 260 28.79 32.62 9.73
C VAL A 260 29.79 33.75 9.47
N GLU A 261 30.92 33.48 8.81
CA GLU A 261 31.90 34.52 8.50
C GLU A 261 31.39 35.53 7.46
N ALA A 262 30.67 35.06 6.43
CA ALA A 262 30.04 35.96 5.46
C ALA A 262 29.00 36.88 6.14
N LEU A 263 28.17 36.34 7.03
CA LEU A 263 27.21 37.13 7.80
C LEU A 263 27.90 38.10 8.77
N ARG A 264 29.00 37.70 9.42
CA ARG A 264 29.79 38.62 10.27
C ARG A 264 30.33 39.80 9.48
N GLN A 265 30.88 39.55 8.28
CA GLN A 265 31.39 40.62 7.42
C GLN A 265 30.28 41.54 6.93
N LEU A 266 29.15 40.99 6.49
CA LEU A 266 28.02 41.78 6.01
C LEU A 266 27.37 42.61 7.12
N LEU A 267 27.18 42.04 8.31
CA LEU A 267 26.58 42.72 9.45
C LEU A 267 27.54 43.66 10.19
N ALA A 268 28.84 43.65 9.85
CA ALA A 268 29.77 44.67 10.31
C ALA A 268 29.58 46.01 9.56
N ASP A 269 28.92 46.00 8.40
CA ASP A 269 28.58 47.22 7.66
C ASP A 269 27.33 47.88 8.27
N GLU A 270 27.50 49.10 8.79
CA GLU A 270 26.41 49.87 9.39
C GLU A 270 25.32 50.27 8.38
N HIS A 271 25.68 50.57 7.13
CA HIS A 271 24.70 50.91 6.11
C HIS A 271 23.81 49.72 5.78
N PHE A 272 24.42 48.53 5.66
CA PHE A 272 23.69 47.29 5.41
C PHE A 272 22.78 46.92 6.60
N SER A 273 23.29 47.04 7.83
CA SER A 273 22.51 46.75 9.04
C SER A 273 21.34 47.70 9.23
N ASN A 274 21.52 48.99 8.94
CA ASN A 274 20.44 49.98 9.01
C ASN A 274 19.36 49.74 7.95
N LEU A 275 19.76 49.33 6.73
CA LEU A 275 18.83 48.94 5.67
C LEU A 275 18.00 47.72 6.07
N LEU A 276 18.63 46.68 6.66
CA LEU A 276 17.91 45.50 7.13
C LEU A 276 16.87 45.84 8.20
N ARG A 277 17.18 46.75 9.14
CA ARG A 277 16.21 47.22 10.14
C ARG A 277 15.05 47.98 9.51
N ALA A 278 15.33 48.84 8.52
CA ALA A 278 14.30 49.60 7.81
C ALA A 278 13.30 48.69 7.08
N GLU A 279 13.78 47.57 6.55
CA GLU A 279 12.97 46.56 5.84
C GLU A 279 12.41 45.46 6.77
N GLY A 280 12.68 45.50 8.08
CA GLY A 280 12.21 44.49 9.04
C GLY A 280 12.84 43.10 8.91
N LEU A 281 14.08 43.03 8.41
CA LEU A 281 14.84 41.81 8.13
C LEU A 281 16.08 41.64 9.05
N ASP A 282 16.05 42.23 10.24
CA ASP A 282 17.17 42.26 11.19
C ASP A 282 17.23 41.05 12.14
N THR A 283 16.29 40.10 12.02
CA THR A 283 16.25 38.90 12.86
C THR A 283 17.04 37.73 12.25
N LEU A 284 17.70 36.94 13.11
CA LEU A 284 18.37 35.69 12.74
C LEU A 284 17.93 34.53 13.63
N PRO A 285 17.92 33.29 13.12
CA PRO A 285 17.71 32.11 13.95
C PRO A 285 18.71 32.05 15.11
N LYS A 286 18.23 31.76 16.32
CA LYS A 286 19.02 31.78 17.58
C LYS A 286 20.40 31.13 17.48
N GLN A 287 20.49 29.95 16.86
CA GLN A 287 21.73 29.18 16.71
C GLN A 287 22.77 29.84 15.79
N LEU A 288 22.32 30.66 14.83
CA LEU A 288 23.18 31.47 13.97
C LEU A 288 23.50 32.80 14.64
N ALA A 289 22.51 33.44 15.26
CA ALA A 289 22.68 34.68 16.03
C ALA A 289 23.79 34.55 17.08
N GLU A 290 23.79 33.48 17.88
CA GLU A 290 24.83 33.20 18.89
C GLU A 290 26.25 33.05 18.29
N ARG A 291 26.35 32.65 17.02
CA ARG A 291 27.64 32.46 16.34
C ARG A 291 28.10 33.71 15.61
N VAL A 292 27.18 34.48 15.04
CA VAL A 292 27.47 35.68 14.25
C VAL A 292 27.69 36.88 15.17
N TRP A 293 26.81 37.10 16.15
CA TRP A 293 26.86 38.21 17.10
C TRP A 293 27.52 37.74 18.40
N ALA A 294 28.86 37.75 18.44
CA ALA A 294 29.60 37.47 19.66
C ALA A 294 29.39 38.61 20.68
N GLY A 295 28.31 38.51 21.47
CA GLY A 295 27.88 39.53 22.43
C GLY A 295 26.39 39.80 22.28
N GLY A 296 25.58 39.15 23.12
CA GLY A 296 24.14 38.98 22.93
C GLY A 296 23.37 40.24 22.57
N HIS A 297 22.68 40.18 21.44
CA HIS A 297 21.33 40.73 21.26
C HIS A 297 20.48 39.57 20.74
N ALA A 298 19.85 38.84 21.66
CA ALA A 298 18.75 37.95 21.34
C ALA A 298 17.47 38.73 21.67
N ALA A 299 16.67 39.01 20.64
CA ALA A 299 15.24 39.27 20.80
C ALA A 299 14.49 37.95 20.59
#